data_AF-A0A2N9Y0V6-F1
#
_entry.id   AF-A0A2N9Y0V6-F1
#
_cell.length_a   1.000
_cell.length_b   1.000
_cell.length_c   1.000
_cell.angle_alpha   90.00
_cell.angle_beta   90.00
_cell.angle_gamma   90.00
#
_symmetry.space_group_name_H-M   'P 1'
#
loop_
_entity.id
_entity.type
_entity.pdbx_description
1 polymer ?
#
loop_
_entity_poly.entity_id
_entity_poly.type
_entity_poly.pdbx_seq_one_letter_code
_entity_poly.pdbx_strand_id
1 'polypeptide(L)'
;MSYVAKLVNKTRTTINNTTSSVRQAFRGRLTRVNASQPIQSAQVAALADEVLQDVEQIQQFGFTSNPPVGSEAIVLPLSGQTSHGIIIATEHGEYRIKALAAGEVAVYNQSGASITLKNGKLIEIDCETLNIKAPAGVKIEAAAGVNIDAQAGVNIIAQNVNCSQEITAIGQINGNGGMNIKGGQGAIFSGNIVQTDGSYTTVGDVKASGISLAGHDHAVRVGKPV
;
A
#
# COMPACT_ATOMS: atom_id res chain seq x y z
N MET A 1 -39.31 -8.96 -60.58
CA MET A 1 -38.11 -9.24 -59.77
C MET A 1 -37.59 -10.63 -60.11
N SER A 2 -36.29 -10.77 -60.39
CA SER A 2 -35.61 -12.04 -60.67
C SER A 2 -35.79 -13.04 -59.52
N TYR A 3 -35.85 -14.34 -59.81
CA TYR A 3 -35.90 -15.43 -58.82
C TYR A 3 -34.74 -15.34 -57.81
N VAL A 4 -33.59 -14.84 -58.28
CA VAL A 4 -32.41 -14.55 -57.46
C VAL A 4 -32.71 -13.48 -56.40
N ALA A 5 -33.47 -12.43 -56.74
CA ALA A 5 -33.83 -11.37 -55.79
C ALA A 5 -34.78 -11.87 -54.68
N LYS A 6 -35.70 -12.79 -54.99
CA LYS A 6 -36.58 -13.42 -53.98
C LYS A 6 -35.79 -14.33 -53.05
N LEU A 7 -34.85 -15.12 -53.59
CA LEU A 7 -33.99 -15.99 -52.79
C LEU A 7 -33.08 -15.16 -51.86
N VAL A 8 -32.46 -14.10 -52.37
CA VAL A 8 -31.62 -13.18 -51.58
C VAL A 8 -32.41 -12.54 -50.44
N ASN A 9 -33.64 -12.09 -50.69
CA ASN A 9 -34.48 -11.52 -49.65
C ASN A 9 -34.90 -12.55 -48.61
N LYS A 10 -35.26 -13.77 -49.02
CA LYS A 10 -35.60 -14.85 -48.07
C LYS A 10 -34.41 -15.24 -47.21
N THR A 11 -33.21 -15.37 -47.79
CA THR A 11 -31.97 -15.63 -47.06
C THR A 11 -31.67 -14.52 -46.06
N ARG A 12 -31.80 -13.24 -46.46
CA ARG A 12 -31.61 -12.10 -45.55
C ARG A 12 -32.59 -12.11 -44.39
N THR A 13 -33.88 -12.38 -44.64
CA THR A 13 -34.89 -12.45 -43.58
C THR A 13 -34.62 -13.61 -42.62
N THR A 14 -34.27 -14.79 -43.14
CA THR A 14 -33.91 -15.93 -42.30
C THR A 14 -32.70 -15.62 -41.43
N ILE A 15 -31.64 -15.04 -42.00
CA ILE A 15 -30.44 -14.65 -41.24
C ILE A 15 -30.81 -13.65 -40.14
N ASN A 16 -31.58 -12.61 -40.45
CA ASN A 16 -31.98 -11.61 -39.47
C ASN A 16 -32.83 -12.21 -38.33
N ASN A 17 -33.73 -13.14 -38.66
CA ASN A 17 -34.53 -13.83 -37.67
C ASN A 17 -33.67 -14.71 -36.76
N THR A 18 -32.70 -15.45 -37.33
CA THR A 18 -31.77 -16.27 -36.54
C THR A 18 -30.87 -15.41 -35.65
N THR A 19 -30.32 -14.30 -36.16
CA THR A 19 -29.51 -13.38 -35.34
C THR A 19 -30.33 -12.74 -34.22
N SER A 20 -31.58 -12.39 -34.48
CA SER A 20 -32.50 -11.85 -33.46
C SER A 20 -32.91 -12.88 -32.41
N SER A 21 -32.87 -14.17 -32.77
CA SER A 21 -33.15 -15.28 -31.84
C SER A 21 -31.99 -15.60 -30.90
N VAL A 22 -30.77 -15.17 -31.22
CA VAL A 22 -29.58 -15.33 -30.38
C VAL A 22 -29.44 -14.09 -29.51
N ARG A 23 -29.55 -14.24 -28.19
CA ARG A 23 -29.32 -13.09 -27.31
C ARG A 23 -27.86 -12.66 -27.38
N GLN A 24 -27.66 -11.40 -27.74
CA GLN A 24 -26.36 -10.75 -27.77
C GLN A 24 -25.92 -10.34 -26.36
N ALA A 25 -24.63 -10.07 -26.18
CA ALA A 25 -24.13 -9.46 -24.96
C ALA A 25 -24.85 -8.12 -24.68
N PHE A 26 -25.14 -7.84 -23.42
CA PHE A 26 -25.90 -6.67 -23.02
C PHE A 26 -25.35 -6.06 -21.72
N ARG A 27 -25.72 -4.81 -21.48
CA ARG A 27 -25.42 -4.10 -20.23
C ARG A 27 -26.50 -4.38 -19.20
N GLY A 28 -26.09 -4.56 -17.96
CA GLY A 28 -26.99 -4.63 -16.82
C GLY A 28 -26.38 -3.91 -15.61
N ARG A 29 -27.15 -3.83 -14.54
CA ARG A 29 -26.74 -3.23 -13.27
C ARG A 29 -26.88 -4.25 -12.15
N LEU A 30 -25.86 -4.38 -11.33
CA LEU A 30 -25.87 -5.32 -10.20
C LEU A 30 -26.82 -4.82 -9.12
N THR A 31 -27.74 -5.68 -8.69
CA THR A 31 -28.68 -5.41 -7.59
C THR A 31 -28.32 -6.19 -6.32
N ARG A 32 -27.57 -7.29 -6.46
CA ARG A 32 -27.01 -8.09 -5.36
C ARG A 32 -25.74 -8.78 -5.82
N VAL A 33 -24.76 -8.96 -4.93
CA VAL A 33 -23.57 -9.79 -5.19
C VAL A 33 -23.44 -10.84 -4.08
N ASN A 34 -23.14 -12.07 -4.46
CA ASN A 34 -22.88 -13.19 -3.57
C ASN A 34 -21.42 -13.65 -3.73
N ALA A 35 -20.55 -13.18 -2.83
CA ALA A 35 -19.13 -13.48 -2.82
C ALA A 35 -18.75 -14.67 -1.92
N SER A 36 -19.72 -15.44 -1.39
CA SER A 36 -19.43 -16.57 -0.50
C SER A 36 -19.16 -17.89 -1.23
N GLN A 37 -19.47 -17.94 -2.53
CA GLN A 37 -19.35 -19.15 -3.36
C GLN A 37 -17.95 -19.24 -3.99
N PRO A 38 -17.48 -20.45 -4.38
CA PRO A 38 -16.20 -20.62 -5.06
C PRO A 38 -16.06 -19.78 -6.34
N ILE A 39 -17.16 -19.61 -7.07
CA ILE A 39 -17.31 -18.66 -8.16
C ILE A 39 -18.32 -17.62 -7.68
N GLN A 40 -17.91 -16.36 -7.64
CA GLN A 40 -18.79 -15.26 -7.25
C GLN A 40 -19.96 -15.15 -8.23
N SER A 41 -21.17 -14.94 -7.71
CA SER A 41 -22.37 -14.73 -8.52
C SER A 41 -23.06 -13.41 -8.17
N ALA A 42 -23.89 -12.91 -9.08
CA ALA A 42 -24.63 -11.67 -8.86
C ALA A 42 -26.04 -11.72 -9.44
N GLN A 43 -26.91 -10.90 -8.86
CA GLN A 43 -28.20 -10.57 -9.44
C GLN A 43 -28.03 -9.34 -10.33
N VAL A 44 -28.53 -9.41 -11.57
CA VAL A 44 -28.38 -8.36 -12.57
C VAL A 44 -29.74 -7.90 -13.05
N ALA A 45 -30.03 -6.61 -12.90
CA ALA A 45 -31.12 -5.95 -13.61
C ALA A 45 -30.69 -5.70 -15.05
N ALA A 46 -31.38 -6.34 -15.99
CA ALA A 46 -31.11 -6.29 -17.42
C ALA A 46 -32.12 -5.38 -18.15
N LEU A 47 -32.12 -5.42 -19.48
CA LEU A 47 -33.06 -4.65 -20.30
C LEU A 47 -34.50 -5.17 -20.12
N ALA A 48 -35.48 -4.26 -20.23
CA ALA A 48 -36.92 -4.55 -20.22
C ALA A 48 -37.42 -5.28 -18.94
N ASP A 49 -36.97 -4.81 -17.76
CA ASP A 49 -37.36 -5.31 -16.44
C ASP A 49 -37.01 -6.79 -16.17
N GLU A 50 -36.13 -7.39 -16.98
CA GLU A 50 -35.58 -8.73 -16.72
C GLU A 50 -34.61 -8.68 -15.53
N VAL A 51 -34.77 -9.62 -14.61
CA VAL A 51 -33.83 -9.82 -13.51
C VAL A 51 -33.19 -11.20 -13.64
N LEU A 52 -31.89 -11.23 -13.85
CA LEU A 52 -31.12 -12.45 -13.85
C LEU A 52 -30.62 -12.77 -12.45
N GLN A 53 -30.83 -14.01 -12.01
CA GLN A 53 -30.38 -14.50 -10.71
C GLN A 53 -29.08 -15.29 -10.89
N ASP A 54 -28.21 -15.21 -9.88
CA ASP A 54 -27.03 -16.06 -9.73
C ASP A 54 -26.14 -16.15 -10.99
N VAL A 55 -26.01 -15.03 -11.71
CA VAL A 55 -25.14 -14.90 -12.88
C VAL A 55 -23.69 -14.94 -12.42
N GLU A 56 -22.91 -15.88 -12.93
CA GLU A 56 -21.52 -16.07 -12.53
C GLU A 56 -20.64 -14.90 -12.98
N GLN A 57 -19.82 -14.37 -12.08
CA GLN A 57 -18.83 -13.34 -12.36
C GLN A 57 -17.46 -13.98 -12.52
N ILE A 58 -17.00 -14.05 -13.77
CA ILE A 58 -15.70 -14.64 -14.09
C ILE A 58 -14.63 -13.56 -14.02
N GLN A 59 -13.59 -13.81 -13.23
CA GLN A 59 -12.48 -12.87 -13.00
C GLN A 59 -11.14 -13.47 -13.44
N GLN A 60 -10.16 -12.60 -13.68
CA GLN A 60 -8.80 -13.04 -13.96
C GLN A 60 -8.16 -13.62 -12.70
N PHE A 61 -7.47 -14.76 -12.83
CA PHE A 61 -6.76 -15.36 -11.71
C PHE A 61 -5.75 -14.38 -11.09
N GLY A 62 -5.68 -14.35 -9.75
CA GLY A 62 -4.87 -13.38 -9.00
C GLY A 62 -5.58 -12.06 -8.70
N PHE A 63 -6.73 -11.79 -9.30
CA PHE A 63 -7.59 -10.64 -8.99
C PHE A 63 -8.96 -11.13 -8.50
N THR A 64 -9.41 -10.58 -7.38
CA THR A 64 -10.77 -10.79 -6.89
C THR A 64 -11.37 -9.44 -6.52
N SER A 65 -12.62 -9.20 -6.92
CA SER A 65 -13.33 -7.98 -6.57
C SER A 65 -14.79 -8.30 -6.29
N ASN A 66 -15.30 -7.72 -5.20
CA ASN A 66 -16.71 -7.76 -4.83
C ASN A 66 -17.32 -6.38 -5.16
N PRO A 67 -17.79 -6.14 -6.40
CA PRO A 67 -18.31 -4.86 -6.80
C PRO A 67 -19.56 -4.50 -5.97
N PRO A 68 -19.71 -3.23 -5.53
CA PRO A 68 -20.89 -2.83 -4.79
C PRO A 68 -22.15 -2.89 -5.67
N VAL A 69 -23.29 -2.95 -5.01
CA VAL A 69 -24.61 -2.79 -5.65
C VAL A 69 -24.63 -1.47 -6.42
N GLY A 70 -25.23 -1.50 -7.62
CA GLY A 70 -25.23 -0.36 -8.54
C GLY A 70 -24.06 -0.36 -9.53
N SER A 71 -23.13 -1.31 -9.44
CA SER A 71 -22.10 -1.47 -10.48
C SER A 71 -22.73 -1.85 -11.81
N GLU A 72 -22.25 -1.24 -12.89
CA GLU A 72 -22.56 -1.63 -14.25
C GLU A 72 -21.87 -2.95 -14.57
N ALA A 73 -22.48 -3.78 -15.40
CA ALA A 73 -21.98 -5.09 -15.77
C ALA A 73 -22.21 -5.37 -17.26
N ILE A 74 -21.27 -6.09 -17.89
CA ILE A 74 -21.48 -6.71 -19.20
C ILE A 74 -21.77 -8.19 -18.98
N VAL A 75 -22.95 -8.61 -19.42
CA VAL A 75 -23.38 -10.02 -19.39
C VAL A 75 -23.23 -10.61 -20.79
N LEU A 76 -22.56 -11.75 -20.88
CA LEU A 76 -22.41 -12.56 -22.08
C LEU A 76 -23.28 -13.83 -21.95
N PRO A 77 -24.39 -13.92 -22.70
CA PRO A 77 -25.17 -15.16 -22.81
C PRO A 77 -24.37 -16.27 -23.49
N LEU A 78 -24.09 -17.37 -22.79
CA LEU A 78 -23.53 -18.56 -23.42
C LEU A 78 -24.61 -19.24 -24.26
N SER A 79 -24.25 -19.64 -25.48
CA SER A 79 -25.18 -20.25 -26.44
C SER A 79 -26.43 -19.40 -26.76
N GLY A 80 -26.37 -18.08 -26.53
CA GLY A 80 -27.48 -17.16 -26.78
C GLY A 80 -28.62 -17.22 -25.77
N GLN A 81 -28.45 -17.91 -24.64
CA GLN A 81 -29.48 -18.06 -23.59
C GLN A 81 -29.17 -17.20 -22.37
N THR A 82 -30.19 -16.49 -21.89
CA THR A 82 -30.06 -15.54 -20.76
C THR A 82 -29.79 -16.23 -19.45
N SER A 83 -30.36 -17.43 -19.28
CA SER A 83 -30.19 -18.30 -18.14
C SER A 83 -28.76 -18.80 -17.94
N HIS A 84 -27.96 -18.83 -19.00
CA HIS A 84 -26.52 -19.17 -18.96
C HIS A 84 -25.67 -17.93 -19.25
N GLY A 85 -26.00 -16.81 -18.63
CA GLY A 85 -25.19 -15.59 -18.69
C GLY A 85 -23.95 -15.70 -17.80
N ILE A 86 -22.84 -15.12 -18.25
CA ILE A 86 -21.68 -14.82 -17.41
C ILE A 86 -21.37 -13.32 -17.41
N ILE A 87 -20.99 -12.77 -16.27
CA ILE A 87 -20.49 -11.40 -16.15
C ILE A 87 -18.99 -11.42 -16.47
N ILE A 88 -18.60 -10.66 -17.48
CA ILE A 88 -17.20 -10.59 -17.96
C ILE A 88 -16.50 -9.28 -17.60
N ALA A 89 -17.25 -8.26 -17.18
CA ALA A 89 -16.73 -6.98 -16.77
C ALA A 89 -17.72 -6.27 -15.85
N THR A 90 -17.20 -5.59 -14.83
CA THR A 90 -17.97 -4.73 -13.93
C THR A 90 -17.26 -3.39 -13.76
N GLU A 91 -18.03 -2.32 -13.57
CA GLU A 91 -17.51 -0.97 -13.40
C GLU A 91 -18.45 -0.12 -12.53
N HIS A 92 -17.91 0.74 -11.67
CA HIS A 92 -18.74 1.66 -10.86
C HIS A 92 -18.33 3.11 -11.11
N GLY A 93 -19.18 3.87 -11.81
CA GLY A 93 -18.86 5.22 -12.29
C GLY A 93 -18.53 6.26 -11.21
N GLU A 94 -19.00 6.06 -9.98
CA GLU A 94 -18.70 6.96 -8.85
C GLU A 94 -17.34 6.67 -8.21
N TYR A 95 -16.94 5.39 -8.11
CA TYR A 95 -15.74 4.97 -7.40
C TYR A 95 -14.55 4.78 -8.32
N ARG A 96 -14.78 4.69 -9.64
CA ARG A 96 -13.70 4.59 -10.62
C ARG A 96 -12.76 5.79 -10.50
N ILE A 97 -11.48 5.50 -10.35
CA ILE A 97 -10.42 6.51 -10.47
C ILE A 97 -10.45 7.10 -11.89
N LYS A 98 -10.69 8.41 -11.97
CA LYS A 98 -10.77 9.19 -13.22
C LYS A 98 -9.42 9.82 -13.52
N ALA A 99 -9.26 10.27 -14.77
CA ALA A 99 -8.10 11.07 -15.21
C ALA A 99 -6.72 10.40 -15.05
N LEU A 100 -6.63 9.07 -15.08
CA LEU A 100 -5.36 8.37 -15.28
C LEU A 100 -4.74 8.77 -16.62
N ALA A 101 -3.45 9.04 -16.64
CA ALA A 101 -2.73 9.28 -17.89
C ALA A 101 -2.62 7.99 -18.70
N ALA A 102 -2.35 8.12 -20.00
CA ALA A 102 -2.15 6.97 -20.87
C ALA A 102 -1.01 6.08 -20.31
N GLY A 103 -1.30 4.78 -20.17
CA GLY A 103 -0.37 3.78 -19.63
C GLY A 103 -0.43 3.55 -18.12
N GLU A 104 -1.13 4.39 -17.36
CA GLU A 104 -1.26 4.24 -15.91
C GLU A 104 -2.34 3.21 -15.53
N VAL A 105 -2.14 2.54 -14.39
CA VAL A 105 -3.04 1.51 -13.88
C VAL A 105 -3.25 1.71 -12.39
N ALA A 106 -4.47 1.51 -11.91
CA ALA A 106 -4.78 1.58 -10.48
C ALA A 106 -5.63 0.39 -10.03
N VAL A 107 -5.37 -0.06 -8.80
CA VAL A 107 -6.23 -0.97 -8.04
C VAL A 107 -6.83 -0.18 -6.89
N TYR A 108 -8.15 -0.24 -6.71
CA TYR A 108 -8.86 0.63 -5.77
C TYR A 108 -10.10 -0.03 -5.16
N ASN A 109 -10.63 0.56 -4.08
CA ASN A 109 -11.89 0.17 -3.47
C ASN A 109 -12.85 1.36 -3.30
N GLN A 110 -14.11 1.08 -2.93
CA GLN A 110 -15.14 2.11 -2.73
C GLN A 110 -14.84 3.09 -1.58
N SER A 111 -13.97 2.71 -0.66
CA SER A 111 -13.56 3.54 0.49
C SER A 111 -12.48 4.56 0.13
N GLY A 112 -11.97 4.53 -1.11
CA GLY A 112 -10.94 5.45 -1.60
C GLY A 112 -9.50 4.96 -1.45
N ALA A 113 -9.26 3.78 -0.87
CA ALA A 113 -7.91 3.22 -0.83
C ALA A 113 -7.46 2.79 -2.23
N SER A 114 -6.20 3.09 -2.60
CA SER A 114 -5.68 2.77 -3.92
C SER A 114 -4.18 2.44 -3.94
N ILE A 115 -3.79 1.66 -4.96
CA ILE A 115 -2.41 1.46 -5.40
C ILE A 115 -2.36 1.84 -6.88
N THR A 116 -1.61 2.88 -7.22
CA THR A 116 -1.54 3.44 -8.58
C THR A 116 -0.12 3.35 -9.13
N LEU A 117 0.03 2.70 -10.28
CA LEU A 117 1.26 2.65 -11.07
C LEU A 117 1.20 3.80 -12.08
N LYS A 118 1.97 4.85 -11.82
CA LYS A 118 2.04 6.07 -12.62
C LYS A 118 3.20 6.04 -13.62
N ASN A 119 3.12 6.91 -14.63
CA ASN A 119 4.21 7.12 -15.57
C ASN A 119 5.51 7.54 -14.85
N GLY A 120 6.65 7.15 -15.40
CA GLY A 120 7.95 7.44 -14.79
C GLY A 120 8.38 6.45 -13.69
N LYS A 121 7.78 5.24 -13.65
CA LYS A 121 8.09 4.17 -12.67
C LYS A 121 7.76 4.56 -11.22
N LEU A 122 6.69 5.33 -11.04
CA LEU A 122 6.23 5.78 -9.73
C LEU A 122 5.06 4.91 -9.27
N ILE A 123 5.09 4.50 -8.01
CA ILE A 123 3.99 3.79 -7.36
C ILE A 123 3.49 4.66 -6.22
N GLU A 124 2.19 4.92 -6.19
CA GLU A 124 1.51 5.67 -5.14
C GLU A 124 0.55 4.73 -4.41
N ILE A 125 0.65 4.69 -3.08
CA ILE A 125 -0.26 3.95 -2.21
C ILE A 125 -0.97 4.98 -1.33
N ASP A 126 -2.28 5.13 -1.54
CA ASP A 126 -3.12 6.06 -0.78
C ASP A 126 -4.13 5.28 0.06
N CYS A 127 -4.06 5.44 1.38
CA CYS A 127 -4.94 4.75 2.34
C CYS A 127 -4.86 5.38 3.74
N GLU A 128 -5.88 5.11 4.56
CA GLU A 128 -5.90 5.54 5.97
C GLU A 128 -4.97 4.70 6.86
N THR A 129 -4.82 3.41 6.58
CA THR A 129 -3.95 2.49 7.36
C THR A 129 -3.26 1.49 6.44
N LEU A 130 -1.92 1.48 6.50
CA LEU A 130 -1.08 0.53 5.75
C LEU A 130 -0.48 -0.52 6.70
N ASN A 131 -0.94 -1.76 6.57
CA ASN A 131 -0.41 -2.91 7.32
C ASN A 131 0.46 -3.80 6.41
N ILE A 132 1.69 -4.10 6.82
CA ILE A 132 2.62 -4.98 6.09
C ILE A 132 3.01 -6.16 6.98
N LYS A 133 2.58 -7.38 6.61
CA LYS A 133 2.94 -8.63 7.30
C LYS A 133 3.83 -9.49 6.41
N ALA A 134 5.13 -9.54 6.73
CA ALA A 134 6.11 -10.32 5.99
C ALA A 134 6.99 -11.12 6.97
N PRO A 135 6.63 -12.37 7.33
CA PRO A 135 7.35 -13.15 8.35
C PRO A 135 8.84 -13.39 8.06
N ALA A 136 9.22 -13.42 6.79
CA ALA A 136 10.62 -13.56 6.37
C ALA A 136 11.41 -12.24 6.44
N GLY A 137 10.73 -11.09 6.44
CA GLY A 137 11.34 -9.76 6.50
C GLY A 137 10.86 -8.80 5.42
N VAL A 138 11.22 -7.53 5.59
CA VAL A 138 10.98 -6.43 4.64
C VAL A 138 12.34 -5.81 4.30
N LYS A 139 12.65 -5.68 3.00
CA LYS A 139 13.86 -5.00 2.52
C LYS A 139 13.46 -3.73 1.77
N ILE A 140 14.02 -2.59 2.16
CA ILE A 140 13.90 -1.30 1.47
C ILE A 140 15.30 -0.89 1.03
N GLU A 141 15.50 -0.75 -0.28
CA GLU A 141 16.78 -0.33 -0.88
C GLU A 141 16.54 0.95 -1.67
N ALA A 142 17.16 2.06 -1.23
CA ALA A 142 16.99 3.37 -1.84
C ALA A 142 18.32 4.13 -1.86
N ALA A 143 18.86 4.36 -3.06
CA ALA A 143 20.14 5.05 -3.23
C ALA A 143 20.11 6.53 -2.83
N ALA A 144 18.94 7.17 -2.97
CA ALA A 144 18.73 8.58 -2.60
C ALA A 144 18.26 8.77 -1.14
N GLY A 145 18.06 7.68 -0.39
CA GLY A 145 17.55 7.71 0.98
C GLY A 145 16.05 7.42 1.11
N VAL A 146 15.58 7.42 2.35
CA VAL A 146 14.19 7.18 2.76
C VAL A 146 13.77 8.31 3.67
N ASN A 147 12.70 9.03 3.31
CA ASN A 147 12.11 10.06 4.15
C ASN A 147 10.88 9.51 4.88
N ILE A 148 10.81 9.76 6.19
CA ILE A 148 9.66 9.38 7.03
C ILE A 148 9.14 10.66 7.68
N ASP A 149 7.97 11.13 7.24
CA ASP A 149 7.27 12.28 7.81
C ASP A 149 6.11 11.79 8.69
N ALA A 150 6.31 11.79 10.00
CA ALA A 150 5.37 11.26 10.98
C ALA A 150 5.15 12.25 12.13
N GLN A 151 4.01 12.93 12.15
CA GLN A 151 3.71 13.99 13.13
C GLN A 151 3.67 13.52 14.59
N ALA A 152 3.16 12.31 14.82
CA ALA A 152 3.07 11.72 16.17
C ALA A 152 4.36 11.00 16.60
N GLY A 153 5.26 10.73 15.65
CA GLY A 153 6.51 10.02 15.89
C GLY A 153 6.59 8.64 15.21
N VAL A 154 7.76 8.01 15.36
CA VAL A 154 8.09 6.70 14.80
C VAL A 154 8.46 5.76 15.93
N ASN A 155 7.73 4.66 16.08
CA ASN A 155 8.01 3.63 17.07
C ASN A 155 8.70 2.42 16.41
N ILE A 156 9.88 2.06 16.88
CA ILE A 156 10.66 0.92 16.36
C ILE A 156 10.86 -0.08 17.50
N ILE A 157 10.17 -1.21 17.42
CA ILE A 157 10.32 -2.33 18.35
C ILE A 157 11.19 -3.38 17.67
N ALA A 158 12.49 -3.34 17.95
CA ALA A 158 13.48 -4.26 17.40
C ALA A 158 14.54 -4.60 18.45
N GLN A 159 15.21 -5.75 18.30
CA GLN A 159 16.35 -6.10 19.15
C GLN A 159 17.55 -5.17 18.94
N ASN A 160 17.70 -4.62 17.73
CA ASN A 160 18.76 -3.69 17.37
C ASN A 160 18.29 -2.74 16.26
N VAL A 161 18.81 -1.51 16.27
CA VAL A 161 18.71 -0.53 15.18
C VAL A 161 20.12 -0.08 14.85
N ASN A 162 20.64 -0.52 13.70
CA ASN A 162 22.02 -0.27 13.30
C ASN A 162 22.11 0.87 12.27
N CYS A 163 22.95 1.85 12.56
CA CYS A 163 23.32 2.93 11.63
C CYS A 163 24.83 2.87 11.44
N SER A 164 25.30 2.76 10.19
CA SER A 164 26.71 2.54 9.88
C SER A 164 27.59 3.80 9.96
N GLN A 165 26.97 4.97 9.97
CA GLN A 165 27.64 6.26 10.04
C GLN A 165 27.10 7.04 11.25
N GLU A 166 26.27 8.04 11.02
CA GLU A 166 25.79 8.96 12.04
C GLU A 166 24.29 8.82 12.32
N ILE A 167 23.89 9.25 13.51
CA ILE A 167 22.51 9.53 13.89
C ILE A 167 22.48 10.97 14.37
N THR A 168 21.69 11.81 13.70
CA THR A 168 21.51 13.22 14.08
C THR A 168 20.13 13.40 14.67
N ALA A 169 20.07 13.75 15.96
CA ALA A 169 18.84 14.11 16.64
C ALA A 169 18.83 15.61 16.94
N ILE A 170 17.78 16.32 16.49
CA ILE A 170 17.58 17.75 16.82
C ILE A 170 17.14 17.90 18.29
N GLY A 171 16.31 16.96 18.75
CA GLY A 171 15.88 16.86 20.14
C GLY A 171 16.89 16.08 21.00
N GLN A 172 16.37 15.40 22.02
CA GLN A 172 17.18 14.59 22.92
C GLN A 172 17.34 13.16 22.43
N ILE A 173 18.45 12.53 22.79
CA ILE A 173 18.62 11.08 22.74
C ILE A 173 18.53 10.58 24.19
N ASN A 174 17.60 9.67 24.45
CA ASN A 174 17.42 9.06 25.77
C ASN A 174 17.85 7.58 25.73
N GLY A 175 18.56 7.13 26.77
CA GLY A 175 18.94 5.74 27.00
C GLY A 175 18.49 5.27 28.38
N ASN A 176 17.19 4.97 28.56
CA ASN A 176 16.62 4.52 29.84
C ASN A 176 17.26 3.22 30.38
N GLY A 177 17.91 2.43 29.52
CA GLY A 177 18.71 1.24 29.88
C GLY A 177 20.23 1.47 29.89
N GLY A 178 20.66 2.74 29.81
CA GLY A 178 22.05 3.16 29.62
C GLY A 178 22.34 3.65 28.19
N MET A 179 23.45 4.37 28.05
CA MET A 179 23.96 4.84 26.76
C MET A 179 25.47 4.59 26.69
N ASN A 180 25.89 3.68 25.81
CA ASN A 180 27.30 3.44 25.55
C ASN A 180 27.79 4.33 24.42
N ILE A 181 28.61 5.34 24.72
CA ILE A 181 29.21 6.24 23.72
C ILE A 181 30.67 5.87 23.51
N LYS A 182 31.01 5.39 22.32
CA LYS A 182 32.40 5.16 21.88
C LYS A 182 32.77 6.20 20.82
N GLY A 183 33.26 7.36 21.26
CA GLY A 183 33.51 8.51 20.39
C GLY A 183 34.67 8.38 19.40
N GLY A 184 35.40 7.25 19.35
CA GLY A 184 36.60 7.12 18.52
C GLY A 184 37.65 8.16 18.90
N GLN A 185 37.76 9.23 18.10
CA GLN A 185 38.65 10.38 18.38
C GLN A 185 38.14 11.30 19.51
N GLY A 186 36.95 11.05 20.04
CA GLY A 186 36.42 11.73 21.21
C GLY A 186 34.91 12.00 21.10
N ALA A 187 34.27 12.21 22.24
CA ALA A 187 32.92 12.78 22.30
C ALA A 187 33.05 14.25 22.74
N ILE A 188 32.42 15.16 22.01
CA ILE A 188 32.40 16.60 22.34
C ILE A 188 31.01 16.94 22.83
N PHE A 189 30.94 17.65 23.94
CA PHE A 189 29.71 18.16 24.52
C PHE A 189 29.80 19.67 24.58
N SER A 190 28.72 20.35 24.20
CA SER A 190 28.56 21.80 24.38
C SER A 190 27.40 22.04 25.32
N GLY A 191 27.64 22.83 26.38
CA GLY A 191 26.69 23.04 27.46
C GLY A 191 27.03 22.24 28.72
N ASN A 192 26.09 22.22 29.66
CA ASN A 192 26.28 21.58 30.97
C ASN A 192 26.14 20.06 30.87
N ILE A 193 27.03 19.34 31.55
CA ILE A 193 26.90 17.92 31.83
C ILE A 193 26.60 17.79 33.32
N VAL A 194 25.47 17.16 33.66
CA VAL A 194 25.06 16.93 35.04
C VAL A 194 25.00 15.44 35.30
N GLN A 195 25.94 14.94 36.11
CA GLN A 195 25.89 13.59 36.68
C GLN A 195 25.29 13.70 38.09
N THR A 196 24.13 13.08 38.30
CA THR A 196 23.42 13.16 39.58
C THR A 196 23.84 12.09 40.59
N ASP A 197 24.41 10.98 40.11
CA ASP A 197 24.89 9.87 40.94
C ASP A 197 25.98 9.06 40.21
N GLY A 198 26.66 8.18 40.95
CA GLY A 198 27.71 7.29 40.46
C GLY A 198 29.09 7.94 40.40
N SER A 199 30.07 7.17 39.94
CA SER A 199 31.45 7.61 39.80
C SER A 199 31.77 8.01 38.36
N TYR A 200 32.72 8.93 38.20
CA TYR A 200 33.37 9.20 36.91
C TYR A 200 34.76 8.55 36.92
N THR A 201 35.01 7.64 35.97
CA THR A 201 36.29 6.94 35.85
C THR A 201 36.93 7.25 34.50
N THR A 202 38.16 7.75 34.54
CA THR A 202 39.00 7.96 33.36
C THR A 202 40.43 7.53 33.67
N VAL A 203 41.15 7.09 32.64
CA VAL A 203 42.60 6.83 32.71
C VAL A 203 43.43 8.02 32.24
N GLY A 204 42.80 8.94 31.51
CA GLY A 204 43.42 10.17 31.03
C GLY A 204 43.29 11.30 32.04
N ASP A 205 43.89 12.43 31.69
CA ASP A 205 43.79 13.65 32.49
C ASP A 205 42.38 14.27 32.42
N VAL A 206 41.94 14.85 33.53
CA VAL A 206 40.73 15.70 33.57
C VAL A 206 41.19 17.13 33.64
N LYS A 207 40.91 17.90 32.59
CA LYS A 207 41.26 19.32 32.53
C LYS A 207 40.03 20.20 32.68
N ALA A 208 40.04 21.07 33.70
CA ALA A 208 39.00 22.06 33.92
C ALA A 208 39.63 23.46 33.91
N SER A 209 39.18 24.33 33.03
CA SER A 209 39.73 25.70 32.87
C SER A 209 41.26 25.73 32.72
N GLY A 210 41.82 24.75 32.01
CA GLY A 210 43.27 24.62 31.80
C GLY A 210 44.04 23.96 32.94
N ILE A 211 43.41 23.70 34.09
CA ILE A 211 44.02 23.01 35.23
C ILE A 211 43.94 21.51 35.02
N SER A 212 45.08 20.83 35.03
CA SER A 212 45.22 19.37 34.95
C SER A 212 44.99 18.73 36.31
N LEU A 213 44.07 17.77 36.41
CA LEU A 213 43.92 16.99 37.62
C LEU A 213 45.16 16.13 37.88
N ALA A 214 45.75 15.53 36.84
CA ALA A 214 46.93 14.67 36.99
C ALA A 214 48.25 15.43 37.20
N GLY A 215 48.33 16.69 36.75
CA GLY A 215 49.57 17.48 36.70
C GLY A 215 49.58 18.73 37.56
N HIS A 216 48.58 18.95 38.43
CA HIS A 216 48.59 20.11 39.33
C HIS A 216 49.50 19.88 40.55
N ASP A 217 50.15 20.95 41.00
CA ASP A 217 50.94 20.96 42.23
C ASP A 217 50.05 21.29 43.44
N HIS A 218 50.17 20.51 44.51
CA HIS A 218 49.57 20.84 45.79
C HIS A 218 50.44 21.87 46.53
N ALA A 219 49.89 23.04 46.87
CA ALA A 219 50.62 24.12 47.53
C ALA A 219 51.10 23.79 48.97
N VAL A 220 50.62 22.70 49.58
CA VAL A 220 51.06 22.25 50.92
C VAL A 220 51.12 20.72 51.00
N ARG A 221 52.33 20.17 51.18
CA ARG A 221 52.52 18.76 51.56
C ARG A 221 52.34 18.61 53.06
N VAL A 222 51.22 18.06 53.52
CA VAL A 222 51.14 17.44 54.84
C VAL A 222 50.54 16.04 54.68
N GLY A 223 51.40 15.03 54.84
CA GLY A 223 51.00 13.66 55.22
C GLY A 223 50.41 12.79 54.11
N LYS A 224 51.13 11.73 53.76
CA LYS A 224 50.62 10.57 53.01
C LYS A 224 49.52 9.89 53.84
N PRO A 225 48.32 9.56 53.31
CA PRO A 225 47.43 8.63 54.01
C PRO A 225 47.97 7.20 53.86
N VAL A 226 48.03 6.49 54.99
CA VAL A 226 48.21 5.02 55.07
C VAL A 226 46.99 4.30 54.52
#